data_AF-K6Z0W8-F1
#
_entry.id   AF-K6Z0W8-F1
#
_cell.length_a   1.000
_cell.length_b   1.000
_cell.length_c   1.000
_cell.angle_alpha   90.00
_cell.angle_beta   90.00
_cell.angle_gamma   90.00
#
_symmetry.space_group_name_H-M   'P 1'
#
loop_
_entity.id
_entity.type
_entity.pdbx_description
1 polymer ?
#
loop_
_entity_poly.entity_id
_entity_poly.type
_entity_poly.pdbx_seq_one_letter_code
_entity_poly.pdbx_strand_id
1 'polypeptide(L)' 'MSLSVWQLVLVALLFILLFGRGRIPALMGDLAQGIKSFKQGISDINETDETQKNASQEAKIKDKITSE' A
#
# COMPACT_ATOMS: atom_id res chain seq x y z
N MET A 1 -2.40 -0.74 -30.79
CA MET A 1 -2.22 -2.10 -30.22
C MET A 1 -2.26 -1.97 -28.71
N SER A 2 -3.45 -1.96 -28.13
CA SER A 2 -3.65 -1.77 -26.69
C SER A 2 -3.30 -3.06 -25.96
N LEU A 3 -2.55 -2.96 -24.86
CA LEU A 3 -2.37 -4.08 -23.93
C LEU A 3 -3.72 -4.37 -23.25
N SER A 4 -4.51 -5.23 -23.88
CA SER A 4 -5.79 -5.66 -23.33
C SER A 4 -5.54 -6.78 -22.30
N VAL A 5 -6.45 -6.88 -21.34
CA VAL A 5 -6.42 -7.86 -20.25
C VAL A 5 -6.30 -9.29 -20.80
N TRP A 6 -6.83 -9.53 -22.00
CA TRP A 6 -6.76 -10.83 -22.67
C TRP A 6 -5.32 -11.30 -22.97
N GLN A 7 -4.43 -10.39 -23.35
CA GLN A 7 -3.02 -10.68 -23.61
C GLN A 7 -2.29 -11.02 -22.30
N LEU A 8 -2.60 -10.32 -21.21
CA LEU A 8 -2.02 -10.60 -19.89
C LEU A 8 -2.37 -12.01 -19.40
N VAL A 9 -3.63 -12.44 -19.58
CA VAL A 9 -4.06 -13.79 -19.20
C VAL A 9 -3.33 -14.86 -20.02
N LEU A 10 -3.20 -14.68 -21.34
CA LEU A 10 -2.46 -15.60 -22.20
C LEU A 10 -0.99 -15.71 -21.79
N VAL A 11 -0.34 -14.57 -21.52
CA VAL A 11 1.06 -14.53 -21.08
C VAL A 11 1.22 -15.21 -19.73
N ALA A 12 0.34 -14.93 -18.76
CA ALA A 12 0.38 -15.55 -17.43
C ALA A 12 0.26 -17.08 -17.50
N LEU A 13 -0.63 -17.60 -18.36
CA LEU A 13 -0.79 -19.04 -18.55
C LEU A 13 0.51 -19.68 -19.08
N LEU A 14 1.15 -19.05 -20.05
CA LEU A 14 2.43 -19.52 -20.60
C LEU A 14 3.56 -19.44 -19.56
N PHE A 15 3.56 -18.37 -18.75
CA PHE A 15 4.55 -18.15 -17.69
C PHE A 15 4.45 -19.23 -16.60
N ILE A 16 3.23 -19.58 -16.18
CA ILE A 16 3.00 -20.68 -15.22
C ILE A 16 3.47 -22.02 -15.79
N LEU A 17 3.31 -22.24 -17.10
CA LEU A 17 3.71 -23.50 -17.74
C LEU A 17 5.23 -23.61 -17.89
N LEU A 18 5.92 -22.52 -18.25
CA LEU A 18 7.39 -22.48 -18.38
C LEU A 18 8.11 -22.55 -17.03
N PHE A 19 7.66 -21.77 -16.05
CA PHE A 19 8.32 -21.67 -14.75
C PHE A 19 7.82 -22.71 -13.74
N GLY A 20 6.67 -23.33 -14.02
CA GLY A 20 6.02 -24.32 -13.16
C GLY A 20 5.37 -23.72 -11.91
N ARG A 21 4.36 -24.41 -11.37
CA ARG A 21 3.58 -23.98 -10.18
C ARG A 21 4.38 -23.83 -8.88
N GLY A 22 5.61 -24.35 -8.82
CA GLY A 22 6.38 -24.41 -7.56
C GLY A 22 7.23 -23.18 -7.28
N ARG A 23 7.62 -22.40 -8.30
CA ARG A 23 8.56 -21.28 -8.14
C ARG A 23 7.85 -19.94 -7.94
N ILE A 24 6.69 -19.74 -8.58
CA ILE A 24 5.91 -18.50 -8.47
C ILE A 24 5.46 -18.17 -7.04
N PRO A 25 4.96 -19.13 -6.22
CA PRO A 25 4.44 -18.81 -4.88
C PRO A 25 5.53 -18.35 -3.90
N ALA A 26 6.71 -18.96 -3.96
CA ALA A 26 7.85 -18.59 -3.12
C ALA A 26 8.35 -17.17 -3.45
N LEU A 27 8.53 -16.88 -4.75
CA LEU A 27 8.96 -15.55 -5.21
C LEU A 27 7.92 -14.47 -4.92
N MET A 28 6.63 -14.76 -5.09
CA MET A 28 5.56 -13.84 -4.73
C MET A 28 5.47 -13.58 -3.22
N GLY A 29 5.81 -14.56 -2.37
CA GLY A 29 5.90 -14.38 -0.93
C GLY A 29 6.97 -13.35 -0.54
N ASP A 30 8.18 -13.49 -1.10
CA ASP A 30 9.30 -12.57 -0.85
C ASP A 30 9.02 -11.16 -1.40
N LEU A 31 8.44 -11.07 -2.60
CA LEU A 31 8.02 -9.81 -3.21
C LEU A 31 6.89 -9.14 -2.41
N ALA A 32 5.93 -9.91 -1.89
CA ALA A 32 4.83 -9.40 -1.09
C ALA A 32 5.33 -8.84 0.25
N GLN A 33 6.30 -9.48 0.90
CA GLN A 33 6.94 -8.91 2.09
C GLN A 33 7.64 -7.58 1.78
N GLY A 34 8.41 -7.51 0.69
CA GLY A 34 9.09 -6.27 0.27
C GLY A 34 8.10 -5.12 -0.02
N ILE A 35 7.05 -5.40 -0.79
CA ILE A 35 6.01 -4.41 -1.12
C ILE A 35 5.20 -4.01 0.13
N LYS A 36 4.92 -4.96 1.05
CA LYS A 36 4.21 -4.68 2.29
C LYS A 36 5.00 -3.73 3.18
N SER A 37 6.29 -4.00 3.41
CA SER A 37 7.16 -3.11 4.19
C SER A 37 7.32 -1.75 3.54
N PHE A 38 7.38 -1.69 2.21
CA PHE A 38 7.43 -0.42 1.47
C PHE A 38 6.14 0.39 1.63
N LYS A 39 4.96 -0.25 1.52
CA LYS A 39 3.67 0.41 1.72
C LYS A 39 3.49 0.87 3.16
N GLN A 40 3.93 0.05 4.12
CA GLN A 40 3.85 0.37 5.54
C GLN A 40 4.77 1.54 5.90
N GLY A 41 5.99 1.59 5.36
CA GLY A 41 6.89 2.73 5.52
C GLY A 41 6.34 4.02 4.90
N ILE A 42 5.69 3.96 3.73
CA ILE A 42 5.02 5.13 3.16
C ILE A 42 3.79 5.55 3.98
N SER A 43 2.97 4.61 4.43
CA SER A 43 1.81 4.91 5.27
C SER A 43 2.23 5.55 6.60
N ASP A 44 3.31 5.12 7.22
CA ASP A 44 3.84 5.68 8.47
C ASP A 44 4.31 7.14 8.31
N ILE A 45 4.92 7.45 7.16
CA ILE A 45 5.29 8.83 6.79
C ILE A 45 4.03 9.69 6.57
N ASN A 46 3.02 9.17 5.86
CA ASN A 46 1.77 9.90 5.65
C ASN A 46 0.96 10.07 6.95
N GLU A 47 0.93 9.07 7.83
CA GLU A 47 0.20 9.12 9.11
C GLU A 47 0.89 10.06 10.11
N THR A 48 2.20 10.26 9.99
CA THR A 48 2.94 11.30 10.74
C THR A 48 2.53 12.72 10.31
N ASP A 49 2.23 12.95 9.03
CA ASP A 49 1.64 14.20 8.52
C ASP A 49 0.18 14.39 9.00
N GLU A 50 -0.61 13.31 9.07
CA GLU A 50 -2.03 13.35 9.48
C GLU A 50 -2.22 13.46 11.01
N THR A 51 -1.28 12.95 11.82
CA THR A 51 -1.33 12.99 13.29
C THR A 51 -0.98 14.37 13.85
N GLN A 52 -0.10 15.14 13.18
CA GLN A 52 0.14 16.54 13.57
C GLN A 52 -1.07 17.46 13.32
N LYS A 53 -1.95 17.09 12.39
CA LYS A 53 -3.16 17.88 12.08
C LYS A 53 -4.26 17.71 13.13
N ASN A 54 -4.32 16.55 13.82
CA ASN A 54 -5.34 16.27 14.84
C ASN A 54 -4.95 16.78 16.24
N ALA A 55 -3.66 16.81 16.59
CA ALA A 55 -3.20 17.35 17.88
C ALA A 55 -3.33 18.88 17.98
N SER A 56 -3.35 19.62 16.86
CA SER A 56 -3.52 21.08 16.87
C SER A 56 -4.98 21.55 16.98
N GLN A 57 -5.97 20.65 16.87
CA GLN A 57 -7.39 21.03 16.84
C GLN A 57 -8.07 20.96 18.22
N GLU A 58 -7.56 20.17 19.16
CA GLU A 58 -8.07 20.12 20.54
C GLU A 58 -7.58 21.28 21.44
N ALA A 59 -6.44 21.90 21.10
CA ALA A 59 -5.91 23.03 21.88
C ALA A 59 -6.65 24.37 21.62
N LYS A 60 -7.33 24.53 20.47
CA LYS A 60 -8.07 25.78 20.14
C LYS A 60 -9.51 25.83 20.66
N ILE A 61 -10.09 24.70 21.07
CA ILE A 61 -11.49 24.65 21.54
C ILE A 61 -11.60 25.01 23.02
N LYS A 62 -10.56 24.79 23.83
CA LYS A 62 -10.60 25.06 25.27
C LYS A 62 -10.47 26.55 25.63
N ASP A 63 -9.77 27.35 24.83
CA ASP A 63 -9.67 28.81 25.05
C ASP A 63 -10.96 29.59 24.72
N LYS A 64 -11.91 29.00 23.98
CA LYS A 64 -13.16 29.68 23.60
C LYS A 64 -14.32 29.44 24.57
N ILE A 65 -14.21 28.46 25.46
CA ILE A 65 -15.31 28.05 26.38
C ILE A 65 -15.15 28.69 27.79
N THR A 66 -13.97 29.23 28.14
CA THR A 66 -13.72 29.84 29.46
C THR A 66 -13.85 31.36 29.48
N SER A 67 -14.25 32.01 28.38
CA SER A 67 -14.33 33.47 28.30
C SER A 67 -15.72 34.04 27.99
N GLU A 68 -16.78 33.25 28.17
CA GLU A 68 -18.17 33.76 28.30
C GLU A 68 -18.75 33.44 29.68
#